data_AF-A0A8H6VTY6-F1
#
_entry.id   AF-A0A8H6VTY6-F1
#
_cell.length_a   1.000
_cell.length_b   1.000
_cell.length_c   1.000
_cell.angle_alpha   90.00
_cell.angle_beta   90.00
_cell.angle_gamma   90.00
#
_symmetry.space_group_name_H-M   'P 1'
#
loop_
_entity.id
_entity.type
_entity.pdbx_description
1 polymer ?
#
loop_
_entity_poly.entity_id
_entity_poly.type
_entity_poly.pdbx_seq_one_letter_code
_entity_poly.pdbx_strand_id
1 'polypeptide(L)'
;MKVLSSAFVFLSLSITRVFAIYEVTYHSSPLAIQPLTILYRDPSYDPDNTTLFLVTPSGSAIEQLAPVIYDANGQLVWADPTIGNSNDLNFQMYAGKPVLSMWVGPGNPATGPEVGHGTVQLWDETYTFVTNVSAVNGDQKTDFHEFQIVKPQNTTAILTAYNPIQADLSSVGGPADGWYLNAMFQEVDIASGKVLFNWTTYDHIPLSESMITPAETSSGTSSSSPFDAVHINSVDKDTDGHYLVSGRHTWTLYKVNATNGDIIWRLGGNQSSFKNTTADASFFWQHDARWRGTDTVSVFDDGAATLGDGTTPAIIITEPYSSGKKLQINEQAKTYELVEQFIPSPECGPSFAEGSVGVYGSQVVVSYGSNPWITVHDATTAQVLYSAVIGPNNSSLWQGAISNYRAYQTTTSQFVGKPKTSPSVAVVSGTVYVSWNGATQVAKYELYTGKSTSTVTTSLRTVSKTGFETALSGTGSLGYVQVAALAADGSVLGKTAVVST
;
A
#
# COMPACT_ATOMS: atom_id res chain seq x y z
N MET A 1 61.88 -6.79 -17.17
CA MET A 1 60.71 -7.26 -17.94
C MET A 1 59.53 -6.40 -17.50
N LYS A 2 58.91 -5.69 -18.44
CA LYS A 2 57.85 -4.68 -18.19
C LYS A 2 56.59 -5.36 -17.63
N VAL A 3 55.97 -4.77 -16.61
CA VAL A 3 54.52 -4.87 -16.39
C VAL A 3 54.01 -3.45 -16.15
N LEU A 4 53.28 -2.93 -17.14
CA LEU A 4 52.56 -1.67 -17.08
C LEU A 4 51.31 -1.89 -16.22
N SER A 5 51.19 -1.16 -15.11
CA SER A 5 49.93 -1.04 -14.37
C SER A 5 49.06 0.00 -15.06
N SER A 6 48.02 -0.45 -15.76
CA SER A 6 46.96 0.40 -16.28
C SER A 6 46.09 0.88 -15.12
N ALA A 7 46.17 2.17 -14.79
CA ALA A 7 45.19 2.80 -13.90
C ALA A 7 43.87 2.96 -14.65
N PHE A 8 42.85 2.18 -14.27
CA PHE A 8 41.48 2.45 -14.69
C PHE A 8 40.95 3.62 -13.84
N VAL A 9 40.90 4.80 -14.45
CA VAL A 9 40.14 5.93 -13.93
C VAL A 9 38.67 5.61 -14.19
N PHE A 10 37.92 5.25 -13.14
CA PHE A 10 36.46 5.27 -13.18
C PHE A 10 36.02 6.73 -13.25
N LEU A 11 35.74 7.21 -14.46
CA LEU A 11 34.98 8.43 -14.64
C LEU A 11 33.54 8.13 -14.18
N SER A 12 33.14 8.64 -13.01
CA SER A 12 31.74 8.63 -12.59
C SER A 12 30.97 9.57 -13.51
N LEU A 13 30.47 9.06 -14.64
CA LEU A 13 29.40 9.72 -15.37
C LEU A 13 28.15 9.63 -14.49
N SER A 14 27.88 10.70 -13.75
CA SER A 14 26.55 10.97 -13.22
C SER A 14 25.61 11.13 -14.40
N ILE A 15 25.05 10.01 -14.87
CA ILE A 15 23.91 10.02 -15.78
C ILE A 15 22.74 10.52 -14.94
N THR A 16 22.41 11.80 -15.06
CA THR A 16 21.12 12.31 -14.64
C THR A 16 20.08 11.55 -15.47
N ARG A 17 19.47 10.52 -14.90
CA ARG A 17 18.34 9.85 -15.53
C ARG A 17 17.20 10.87 -15.58
N VAL A 18 16.98 11.44 -16.76
CA VAL A 18 15.79 12.24 -17.02
C VAL A 18 14.63 11.26 -17.09
N PHE A 19 13.88 11.14 -16.00
CA PHE A 19 12.62 10.41 -16.01
C PHE A 19 11.62 11.26 -16.80
N ALA A 20 11.08 10.71 -17.89
CA ALA A 20 9.94 11.33 -18.55
C ALA A 20 8.73 11.13 -17.64
N ILE A 21 8.29 12.20 -16.97
CA ILE A 21 7.01 12.21 -16.27
C ILE A 21 5.92 12.06 -17.33
N TYR A 22 5.17 10.97 -17.29
CA TYR A 22 3.99 10.82 -18.13
C TYR A 22 2.85 11.59 -17.46
N GLU A 23 2.65 12.83 -17.90
CA GLU A 23 1.57 13.67 -17.40
C GLU A 23 0.23 13.16 -17.95
N VAL A 24 -0.59 12.55 -17.10
CA VAL A 24 -2.02 12.43 -17.36
C VAL A 24 -2.66 13.70 -16.83
N THR A 25 -2.93 14.64 -17.73
CA THR A 25 -3.71 15.83 -17.42
C THR A 25 -5.16 15.63 -17.83
N TYR A 26 -6.07 16.13 -17.01
CA TYR A 26 -7.49 16.17 -17.30
C TYR A 26 -7.92 17.61 -17.59
N HIS A 27 -8.83 17.81 -18.53
CA HIS A 27 -9.32 19.16 -18.82
C HIS A 27 -10.32 19.66 -17.76
N SER A 28 -11.12 18.75 -17.22
CA SER A 28 -12.19 19.02 -16.24
C SER A 28 -11.74 18.87 -14.79
N SER A 29 -10.51 18.46 -14.52
CA SER A 29 -9.99 18.21 -13.17
C SER A 29 -8.54 18.68 -13.03
N PRO A 30 -8.15 19.29 -11.89
CA PRO A 30 -6.78 19.68 -11.63
C PRO A 30 -5.88 18.51 -11.20
N LEU A 31 -6.42 17.28 -11.16
CA LEU A 31 -5.66 16.10 -10.76
C LEU A 31 -4.59 15.76 -11.81
N ALA A 32 -3.38 15.48 -11.33
CA ALA A 32 -2.24 15.04 -12.12
C ALA A 32 -1.68 13.75 -11.50
N ILE A 33 -2.49 12.69 -11.59
CA ILE A 33 -2.23 11.39 -10.98
C ILE A 33 -1.73 10.44 -12.06
N GLN A 34 -0.62 9.75 -11.77
CA GLN A 34 -0.03 8.77 -12.68
C GLN A 34 -1.05 7.68 -13.02
N PRO A 35 -1.08 7.15 -14.24
CA PRO A 35 -1.99 6.05 -14.55
C PRO A 35 -1.50 4.75 -13.93
N LEU A 36 -2.41 3.79 -13.74
CA LEU A 36 -2.05 2.39 -13.52
C LEU A 36 -1.88 1.72 -14.89
N THR A 37 -0.64 1.58 -15.34
CA THR A 37 -0.31 1.01 -16.65
C THR A 37 -0.44 -0.51 -16.61
N ILE A 38 -1.40 -1.03 -17.37
CA ILE A 38 -1.62 -2.48 -17.51
C ILE A 38 -0.51 -3.09 -18.36
N LEU A 39 0.16 -4.11 -17.82
CA LEU A 39 1.19 -4.88 -18.53
C LEU A 39 0.58 -6.17 -19.12
N TYR A 40 -0.31 -6.81 -18.36
CA TYR A 40 -1.03 -8.00 -18.77
C TYR A 40 -2.42 -8.03 -18.15
N ARG A 41 -3.40 -8.54 -18.90
CA ARG A 41 -4.74 -8.83 -18.40
C ARG A 41 -5.32 -10.03 -19.13
N ASP A 42 -5.66 -11.07 -18.39
CA ASP A 42 -6.42 -12.19 -18.90
C ASP A 42 -7.85 -11.71 -19.27
N PRO A 43 -8.42 -12.10 -20.42
CA PRO A 43 -9.78 -11.70 -20.80
C PRO A 43 -10.87 -12.10 -19.81
N SER A 44 -10.65 -13.13 -18.99
CA SER A 44 -11.58 -13.55 -17.94
C SER A 44 -11.48 -12.68 -16.67
N TYR A 45 -10.45 -11.86 -16.54
CA TYR A 45 -10.24 -11.03 -15.35
C TYR A 45 -11.11 -9.77 -15.36
N ASP A 46 -12.07 -9.76 -14.42
CA ASP A 46 -12.97 -8.63 -14.12
C ASP A 46 -13.63 -8.02 -15.38
N PRO A 47 -14.36 -8.81 -16.20
CA PRO A 47 -14.94 -8.34 -17.45
C PRO A 47 -15.94 -7.19 -17.26
N ASP A 48 -16.52 -7.08 -16.07
CA ASP A 48 -17.48 -6.04 -15.69
C ASP A 48 -16.82 -4.79 -15.08
N ASN A 49 -15.49 -4.77 -14.95
CA ASN A 49 -14.69 -3.67 -14.38
C ASN A 49 -15.20 -3.21 -13.01
N THR A 50 -15.41 -4.18 -12.11
CA THR A 50 -15.92 -3.95 -10.76
C THR A 50 -14.80 -3.83 -9.73
N THR A 51 -13.59 -4.29 -10.04
CA THR A 51 -12.44 -4.23 -9.14
C THR A 51 -11.92 -2.82 -8.99
N LEU A 52 -11.59 -2.47 -7.75
CA LEU A 52 -10.90 -1.23 -7.37
C LEU A 52 -9.58 -1.59 -6.69
N PHE A 53 -8.48 -0.99 -7.15
CA PHE A 53 -7.16 -1.06 -6.52
C PHE A 53 -6.93 0.19 -5.68
N LEU A 54 -6.60 0.01 -4.40
CA LEU A 54 -6.32 1.08 -3.44
C LEU A 54 -4.82 1.12 -3.17
N VAL A 55 -4.21 2.28 -3.38
CA VAL A 55 -2.76 2.47 -3.32
C VAL A 55 -2.40 3.84 -2.76
N THR A 56 -1.15 3.98 -2.31
CA THR A 56 -0.57 5.24 -1.81
C THR A 56 0.81 5.43 -2.43
N PRO A 57 0.87 5.78 -3.73
CA PRO A 57 2.13 5.89 -4.43
C PRO A 57 2.96 7.05 -3.90
N SER A 58 4.26 6.83 -3.79
CA SER A 58 5.25 7.80 -3.30
C SER A 58 6.50 7.79 -4.19
N GLY A 59 7.45 8.69 -3.92
CA GLY A 59 8.73 8.77 -4.65
C GLY A 59 8.90 10.05 -5.46
N SER A 60 10.11 10.25 -5.98
CA SER A 60 10.52 11.50 -6.65
C SER A 60 9.90 11.72 -8.03
N ALA A 61 9.29 10.70 -8.62
CA ALA A 61 8.53 10.80 -9.87
C ALA A 61 7.00 10.85 -9.66
N ILE A 62 6.53 10.98 -8.41
CA ILE A 62 5.13 11.28 -8.11
C ILE A 62 4.93 12.79 -8.14
N GLU A 63 4.21 13.25 -9.15
CA GLU A 63 3.89 14.67 -9.36
C GLU A 63 2.96 15.20 -8.27
N GLN A 64 1.94 14.41 -7.92
CA GLN A 64 0.93 14.78 -6.95
C GLN A 64 0.72 13.65 -5.95
N LEU A 65 1.34 13.80 -4.78
CA LEU A 65 1.25 12.83 -3.69
C LEU A 65 -0.19 12.77 -3.15
N ALA A 66 -0.80 11.59 -3.22
CA ALA A 66 -2.18 11.36 -2.78
C ALA A 66 -2.43 9.86 -2.51
N PRO A 67 -3.40 9.52 -1.65
CA PRO A 67 -4.05 8.22 -1.70
C PRO A 67 -4.86 8.13 -3.00
N VAL A 68 -4.82 6.97 -3.67
CA VAL A 68 -5.41 6.79 -5.00
C VAL A 68 -6.19 5.48 -5.09
N ILE A 69 -7.33 5.54 -5.80
CA ILE A 69 -8.12 4.38 -6.21
C ILE A 69 -8.13 4.33 -7.74
N TYR A 70 -7.72 3.20 -8.31
CA TYR A 70 -7.86 2.88 -9.74
C TYR A 70 -8.92 1.79 -9.95
N ASP A 71 -9.51 1.73 -11.13
CA ASP A 71 -10.26 0.54 -11.59
C ASP A 71 -9.34 -0.48 -12.30
N ALA A 72 -9.88 -1.65 -12.64
CA ALA A 72 -9.11 -2.69 -13.35
C ALA A 72 -8.73 -2.32 -14.80
N ASN A 73 -9.35 -1.28 -15.38
CA ASN A 73 -8.93 -0.68 -16.65
C ASN A 73 -7.76 0.32 -16.49
N GLY A 74 -7.22 0.46 -15.28
CA GLY A 74 -6.12 1.35 -14.96
C GLY A 74 -6.52 2.83 -14.94
N GLN A 75 -7.83 3.11 -14.90
CA GLN A 75 -8.36 4.45 -14.87
C GLN A 75 -8.47 4.95 -13.43
N LEU A 76 -8.18 6.24 -13.23
CA LEU A 76 -8.44 6.90 -11.96
C LEU A 76 -9.92 6.81 -11.60
N VAL A 77 -10.21 6.45 -10.36
CA VAL A 77 -11.54 6.50 -9.75
C VAL A 77 -11.59 7.61 -8.73
N TRP A 78 -10.60 7.66 -7.84
CA TRP A 78 -10.51 8.69 -6.81
C TRP A 78 -9.06 9.01 -6.46
N ALA A 79 -8.76 10.29 -6.22
CA ALA A 79 -7.57 10.70 -5.49
C ALA A 79 -7.87 11.97 -4.69
N ASP A 80 -7.16 12.15 -3.58
CA ASP A 80 -7.21 13.40 -2.81
C ASP A 80 -5.82 13.92 -2.43
N PRO A 81 -5.25 14.80 -3.26
CA PRO A 81 -3.95 15.43 -3.01
C PRO A 81 -3.91 16.31 -1.76
N THR A 82 -5.06 16.71 -1.21
CA THR A 82 -5.10 17.53 0.01
C THR A 82 -4.76 16.72 1.26
N ILE A 83 -4.87 15.38 1.19
CA ILE A 83 -4.40 14.45 2.22
C ILE A 83 -2.86 14.41 2.22
N GLY A 84 -2.25 14.50 1.03
CA GLY A 84 -0.80 14.51 0.86
C GLY A 84 -0.19 13.16 1.25
N ASN A 85 0.81 13.20 2.13
CA ASN A 85 1.55 12.01 2.52
C ASN A 85 0.67 11.04 3.31
N SER A 86 0.45 9.88 2.70
CA SER A 86 -0.40 8.82 3.23
C SER A 86 0.19 7.46 2.89
N ASN A 87 -0.17 6.46 3.68
CA ASN A 87 0.23 5.07 3.49
C ASN A 87 -0.94 4.14 3.80
N ASP A 88 -0.88 2.92 3.27
CA ASP A 88 -1.76 1.81 3.67
C ASP A 88 -3.26 2.10 3.44
N LEU A 89 -3.60 2.70 2.28
CA LEU A 89 -5.00 2.95 1.90
C LEU A 89 -5.73 1.62 1.71
N ASN A 90 -6.66 1.30 2.61
CA ASN A 90 -7.36 0.03 2.64
C ASN A 90 -8.88 0.21 2.79
N PHE A 91 -9.64 -0.77 2.31
CA PHE A 91 -11.08 -0.89 2.52
C PHE A 91 -11.34 -1.78 3.74
N GLN A 92 -12.05 -1.26 4.72
CA GLN A 92 -12.39 -1.98 5.94
C GLN A 92 -13.84 -1.73 6.37
N MET A 93 -14.31 -2.52 7.32
CA MET A 93 -15.60 -2.29 7.97
C MET A 93 -15.34 -1.70 9.34
N TYR A 94 -16.04 -0.62 9.70
CA TYR A 94 -16.03 -0.04 11.05
C TYR A 94 -17.46 0.05 11.57
N ALA A 95 -17.76 -0.61 12.69
CA ALA A 95 -19.09 -0.66 13.31
C ALA A 95 -20.21 -1.00 12.29
N GLY A 96 -19.93 -1.94 11.38
CA GLY A 96 -20.86 -2.39 10.34
C GLY A 96 -21.00 -1.46 9.13
N LYS A 97 -20.21 -0.39 9.03
CA LYS A 97 -20.19 0.53 7.88
C LYS A 97 -18.88 0.42 7.09
N PRO A 98 -18.92 0.50 5.75
CA PRO A 98 -17.73 0.56 4.93
C PRO A 98 -16.95 1.86 5.19
N VAL A 99 -15.63 1.74 5.33
CA VAL A 99 -14.71 2.86 5.46
C VAL A 99 -13.45 2.62 4.63
N LEU A 100 -12.85 3.71 4.14
CA LEU A 100 -11.45 3.74 3.75
C LEU A 100 -10.62 4.09 4.97
N SER A 101 -9.59 3.31 5.25
CA SER A 101 -8.57 3.61 6.26
C SER A 101 -7.27 3.98 5.57
N MET A 102 -6.56 4.97 6.10
CA MET A 102 -5.21 5.29 5.64
C MET A 102 -4.42 5.96 6.74
N TRP A 103 -3.14 5.66 6.85
CA TRP A 103 -2.24 6.44 7.67
C TRP A 103 -1.97 7.79 7.01
N VAL A 104 -1.93 8.87 7.79
CA VAL A 104 -1.62 10.23 7.35
C VAL A 104 -0.69 10.89 8.36
N GLY A 105 0.41 11.46 7.88
CA GLY A 105 1.35 12.18 8.73
C GLY A 105 2.68 12.49 8.07
N PRO A 106 3.58 13.17 8.80
CA PRO A 106 4.98 13.29 8.41
C PRO A 106 5.72 11.95 8.50
N GLY A 107 6.64 11.72 7.56
CA GLY A 107 7.44 10.50 7.45
C GLY A 107 7.54 10.10 5.99
N ASN A 108 8.74 10.14 5.41
CA ASN A 108 8.96 9.71 4.03
C ASN A 108 9.85 8.46 4.08
N PRO A 109 9.36 7.27 3.67
CA PRO A 109 10.19 6.07 3.59
C PRO A 109 11.45 6.29 2.71
N ALA A 110 11.45 7.30 1.82
CA ALA A 110 12.60 7.59 0.96
C ALA A 110 13.75 8.38 1.61
N THR A 111 13.62 8.96 2.82
CA THR A 111 14.64 9.90 3.35
C THR A 111 14.92 9.85 4.86
N GLY A 112 14.49 8.82 5.60
CA GLY A 112 14.72 8.73 7.05
C GLY A 112 14.57 7.30 7.59
N PRO A 113 14.65 7.08 8.93
CA PRO A 113 14.26 5.80 9.51
C PRO A 113 12.82 5.48 9.04
N GLU A 114 12.60 4.27 8.55
CA GLU A 114 11.33 3.76 8.04
C GLU A 114 10.33 3.65 9.22
N VAL A 115 9.88 4.78 9.76
CA VAL A 115 8.87 4.88 10.82
C VAL A 115 7.96 6.08 10.58
N GLY A 116 6.67 5.91 10.84
CA GLY A 116 5.66 6.95 10.68
C GLY A 116 5.46 7.81 11.92
N HIS A 117 5.25 9.11 11.73
CA HIS A 117 4.84 10.05 12.77
C HIS A 117 3.43 10.62 12.56
N GLY A 118 2.43 9.75 12.46
CA GLY A 118 1.10 10.14 12.00
C GLY A 118 -0.05 9.64 12.85
N THR A 119 -1.20 9.58 12.20
CA THR A 119 -2.45 9.02 12.69
C THR A 119 -3.10 8.25 11.55
N VAL A 120 -3.90 7.25 11.88
CA VAL A 120 -4.79 6.67 10.88
C VAL A 120 -6.08 7.47 10.82
N GLN A 121 -6.57 7.70 9.62
CA GLN A 121 -7.86 8.35 9.36
C GLN A 121 -8.83 7.34 8.76
N LEU A 122 -10.09 7.37 9.23
CA LEU A 122 -11.19 6.65 8.61
C LEU A 122 -12.06 7.62 7.81
N TRP A 123 -12.45 7.22 6.61
CA TRP A 123 -13.26 8.01 5.67
C TRP A 123 -14.45 7.17 5.19
N ASP A 124 -15.62 7.77 5.05
CA ASP A 124 -16.82 7.05 4.58
C ASP A 124 -16.91 7.00 3.05
N GLU A 125 -17.95 6.33 2.54
CA GLU A 125 -18.26 6.23 1.09
C GLU A 125 -18.47 7.58 0.39
N THR A 126 -18.69 8.67 1.15
CA THR A 126 -18.81 10.03 0.59
C THR A 126 -17.46 10.75 0.50
N TYR A 127 -16.37 10.05 0.83
CA TYR A 127 -15.04 10.60 1.02
C TYR A 127 -15.06 11.73 2.05
N THR A 128 -15.80 11.53 3.14
CA THR A 128 -15.76 12.44 4.30
C THR A 128 -15.03 11.76 5.44
N PHE A 129 -14.14 12.51 6.10
CA PHE A 129 -13.49 12.13 7.34
C PHE A 129 -14.52 11.71 8.42
N VAL A 130 -14.27 10.57 9.05
CA VAL A 130 -15.10 9.99 10.12
C VAL A 130 -14.41 10.18 11.48
N THR A 131 -13.19 9.66 11.64
CA THR A 131 -12.42 9.74 12.88
C THR A 131 -10.94 9.49 12.66
N ASN A 132 -10.12 9.92 13.61
CA ASN A 132 -8.74 9.51 13.75
C ASN A 132 -8.66 8.29 14.68
N VAL A 133 -7.66 7.45 14.44
CA VAL A 133 -7.24 6.37 15.34
C VAL A 133 -5.73 6.48 15.53
N SER A 134 -5.27 6.41 16.78
CA SER A 134 -3.86 6.56 17.10
C SER A 134 -3.40 5.61 18.19
N ALA A 135 -2.12 5.23 18.14
CA ALA A 135 -1.44 4.61 19.26
C ALA A 135 -1.34 5.61 20.43
N VAL A 136 -1.49 5.12 21.67
CA VAL A 136 -1.62 5.96 22.87
C VAL A 136 -0.29 6.21 23.59
N ASN A 137 0.71 5.34 23.37
CA ASN A 137 2.02 5.42 24.04
C ASN A 137 3.20 5.40 23.06
N GLY A 138 2.98 5.83 21.81
CA GLY A 138 4.06 6.05 20.85
C GLY A 138 4.64 7.45 21.04
N ASP A 139 5.87 7.57 21.52
CA ASP A 139 6.63 8.83 21.56
C ASP A 139 6.71 9.46 20.16
N GLN A 140 6.70 8.60 19.15
CA GLN A 140 6.72 8.92 17.74
C GLN A 140 5.33 8.95 17.08
N LYS A 141 4.23 8.96 17.85
CA LYS A 141 2.84 8.81 17.37
C LYS A 141 2.58 7.45 16.72
N THR A 142 1.57 7.36 15.85
CA THR A 142 1.19 6.12 15.16
C THR A 142 2.08 5.94 13.95
N ASP A 143 2.67 4.76 13.86
CA ASP A 143 3.48 4.35 12.74
C ASP A 143 2.62 3.98 11.52
N PHE A 144 3.22 3.97 10.33
CA PHE A 144 2.50 3.73 9.07
C PHE A 144 2.39 2.25 8.68
N HIS A 145 3.08 1.33 9.36
CA HIS A 145 3.20 -0.05 8.88
C HIS A 145 1.92 -0.87 9.02
N GLU A 146 1.15 -0.61 10.07
CA GLU A 146 -0.04 -1.41 10.36
C GLU A 146 -1.24 -0.58 10.81
N PHE A 147 -2.35 -0.83 10.12
CA PHE A 147 -3.69 -0.52 10.60
C PHE A 147 -4.68 -1.59 10.17
N GLN A 148 -5.13 -2.40 11.13
CA GLN A 148 -6.14 -3.42 10.87
C GLN A 148 -7.29 -3.34 11.86
N ILE A 149 -8.51 -3.10 11.36
CA ILE A 149 -9.74 -3.22 12.14
C ILE A 149 -10.01 -4.70 12.39
N VAL A 150 -10.12 -5.04 13.66
CA VAL A 150 -10.24 -6.44 14.11
C VAL A 150 -11.66 -6.95 13.85
N LYS A 151 -11.73 -8.03 13.08
CA LYS A 151 -12.97 -8.77 12.79
C LYS A 151 -13.31 -9.72 13.95
N PRO A 152 -14.59 -10.13 14.10
CA PRO A 152 -15.75 -9.69 13.32
C PRO A 152 -16.46 -8.45 13.91
N GLN A 153 -16.14 -8.03 15.14
CA GLN A 153 -16.88 -6.93 15.79
C GLN A 153 -16.62 -5.58 15.13
N ASN A 154 -15.45 -5.40 14.51
CA ASN A 154 -15.11 -4.19 13.75
C ASN A 154 -15.17 -2.90 14.59
N THR A 155 -14.79 -2.99 15.87
CA THR A 155 -14.79 -1.85 16.82
C THR A 155 -13.43 -1.57 17.43
N THR A 156 -12.47 -2.48 17.29
CA THR A 156 -11.08 -2.32 17.74
C THR A 156 -10.15 -2.32 16.54
N ALA A 157 -8.99 -1.70 16.67
CA ALA A 157 -7.97 -1.68 15.64
C ALA A 157 -6.60 -2.02 16.21
N ILE A 158 -5.79 -2.72 15.41
CA ILE A 158 -4.37 -2.96 15.67
C ILE A 158 -3.55 -1.90 14.96
N LEU A 159 -2.57 -1.34 15.67
CA LEU A 159 -1.71 -0.24 15.23
C LEU A 159 -0.27 -0.53 15.64
N THR A 160 0.71 -0.07 14.86
CA THR A 160 2.12 -0.03 15.27
C THR A 160 2.54 1.34 15.80
N ALA A 161 3.58 1.35 16.63
CA ALA A 161 4.31 2.54 17.05
C ALA A 161 5.76 2.17 17.40
N TYR A 162 6.63 3.17 17.51
CA TYR A 162 8.06 2.96 17.75
C TYR A 162 8.62 3.98 18.74
N ASN A 163 9.29 3.51 19.79
CA ASN A 163 9.87 4.37 20.82
C ASN A 163 11.39 4.13 20.95
N PRO A 164 12.24 5.13 20.70
CA PRO A 164 13.65 5.04 21.04
C PRO A 164 13.82 4.96 22.57
N ILE A 165 14.44 3.90 23.06
CA ILE A 165 14.75 3.71 24.48
C ILE A 165 16.25 3.49 24.67
N GLN A 166 16.76 3.76 25.88
CA GLN A 166 18.12 3.38 26.23
C GLN A 166 18.21 1.88 26.48
N ALA A 167 19.25 1.24 25.94
CA ALA A 167 19.48 -0.19 26.08
C ALA A 167 20.96 -0.55 25.92
N ASP A 168 21.36 -1.66 26.56
CA ASP A 168 22.68 -2.26 26.32
C ASP A 168 22.66 -3.06 25.01
N LEU A 169 23.46 -2.63 24.04
CA LEU A 169 23.60 -3.26 22.72
C LEU A 169 24.90 -4.06 22.59
N SER A 170 25.67 -4.22 23.67
CA SER A 170 26.99 -4.88 23.64
C SER A 170 26.93 -6.32 23.15
N SER A 171 25.82 -7.03 23.41
CA SER A 171 25.62 -8.42 22.95
C SER A 171 25.58 -8.58 21.43
N VAL A 172 25.33 -7.49 20.69
CA VAL A 172 25.30 -7.45 19.22
C VAL A 172 26.37 -6.53 18.64
N GLY A 173 27.39 -6.18 19.44
CA GLY A 173 28.52 -5.36 19.01
C GLY A 173 28.27 -3.84 19.03
N GLY A 174 27.16 -3.39 19.64
CA GLY A 174 26.85 -1.98 19.82
C GLY A 174 27.35 -1.39 21.15
N PRO A 175 27.02 -0.11 21.44
CA PRO A 175 27.35 0.55 22.70
C PRO A 175 26.62 -0.07 23.91
N ALA A 176 27.27 -0.09 25.07
CA ALA A 176 26.65 -0.50 26.33
C ALA A 176 25.59 0.50 26.85
N ASP A 177 25.80 1.79 26.58
CA ASP A 177 24.82 2.86 26.83
C ASP A 177 24.18 3.28 25.50
N GLY A 178 23.61 2.31 24.78
CA GLY A 178 23.05 2.48 23.45
C GLY A 178 21.59 2.93 23.44
N TRP A 179 21.06 3.05 22.22
CA TRP A 179 19.66 3.37 21.94
C TRP A 179 19.06 2.28 21.05
N TYR A 180 17.96 1.69 21.51
CA TYR A 180 17.17 0.68 20.81
C TYR A 180 15.87 1.29 20.31
N LEU A 181 15.49 0.99 19.07
CA LEU A 181 14.20 1.40 18.53
C LEU A 181 13.16 0.36 18.93
N ASN A 182 12.42 0.63 20.00
CA ASN A 182 11.43 -0.28 20.55
C ASN A 182 10.16 -0.27 19.71
N ALA A 183 10.07 -1.22 18.78
CA ALA A 183 8.86 -1.47 18.01
C ALA A 183 7.78 -2.01 18.94
N MET A 184 6.56 -1.54 18.74
CA MET A 184 5.40 -1.97 19.51
C MET A 184 4.17 -2.07 18.63
N PHE A 185 3.20 -2.85 19.10
CA PHE A 185 1.85 -2.79 18.59
C PHE A 185 0.84 -2.67 19.73
N GLN A 186 -0.29 -2.06 19.41
CA GLN A 186 -1.42 -1.89 20.31
C GLN A 186 -2.69 -2.38 19.64
N GLU A 187 -3.57 -3.01 20.41
CA GLU A 187 -4.99 -3.08 20.06
C GLU A 187 -5.72 -2.00 20.84
N VAL A 188 -6.48 -1.15 20.14
CA VAL A 188 -7.23 -0.04 20.73
C VAL A 188 -8.71 -0.14 20.38
N ASP A 189 -9.57 0.24 21.31
CA ASP A 189 -10.97 0.53 20.99
C ASP A 189 -11.05 1.82 20.17
N ILE A 190 -11.61 1.76 18.97
CA ILE A 190 -11.60 2.87 18.01
C ILE A 190 -12.40 4.06 18.53
N ALA A 191 -13.53 3.81 19.20
CA ALA A 191 -14.45 4.86 19.63
C ALA A 191 -13.94 5.64 20.85
N SER A 192 -13.33 4.94 21.81
CA SER A 192 -12.86 5.52 23.06
C SER A 192 -11.36 5.84 23.08
N GLY A 193 -10.58 5.27 22.16
CA GLY A 193 -9.12 5.34 22.17
C GLY A 193 -8.48 4.51 23.30
N LYS A 194 -9.25 3.65 23.99
CA LYS A 194 -8.72 2.84 25.08
C LYS A 194 -7.81 1.74 24.55
N VAL A 195 -6.58 1.67 25.05
CA VAL A 195 -5.68 0.54 24.81
C VAL A 195 -6.22 -0.72 25.50
N LEU A 196 -6.41 -1.78 24.72
CA LEU A 196 -6.86 -3.10 25.16
C LEU A 196 -5.69 -4.07 25.31
N PHE A 197 -4.68 -3.92 24.46
CA PHE A 197 -3.45 -4.70 24.50
C PHE A 197 -2.27 -3.84 24.04
N ASN A 198 -1.09 -4.04 24.64
CA ASN A 198 0.15 -3.36 24.28
C ASN A 198 1.31 -4.34 24.42
N TRP A 199 2.15 -4.41 23.41
CA TRP A 199 3.28 -5.33 23.38
C TRP A 199 4.48 -4.67 22.71
N THR A 200 5.67 -4.90 23.25
CA THR A 200 6.92 -4.28 22.76
C THR A 200 7.96 -5.35 22.45
N THR A 201 8.78 -5.11 21.43
CA THR A 201 9.82 -6.05 21.03
C THR A 201 10.93 -6.16 22.07
N TYR A 202 11.29 -5.06 22.73
CA TYR A 202 12.36 -5.05 23.72
C TYR A 202 12.10 -6.00 24.90
N ASP A 203 10.84 -6.07 25.36
CA ASP A 203 10.48 -6.89 26.52
C ASP A 203 10.44 -8.40 26.20
N HIS A 204 10.37 -8.78 24.91
CA HIS A 204 10.01 -10.15 24.51
C HIS A 204 10.96 -10.81 23.51
N ILE A 205 11.69 -10.04 22.70
CA ILE A 205 12.60 -10.55 21.66
C ILE A 205 14.04 -10.17 22.01
N PRO A 206 14.91 -11.15 22.32
CA PRO A 206 16.33 -10.90 22.55
C PRO A 206 17.02 -10.32 21.31
N LEU A 207 17.98 -9.42 21.52
CA LEU A 207 18.77 -8.81 20.43
C LEU A 207 19.50 -9.85 19.56
N SER A 208 19.81 -11.03 20.11
CA SER A 208 20.45 -12.13 19.37
C SER A 208 19.57 -12.76 18.27
N GLU A 209 18.27 -12.47 18.25
CA GLU A 209 17.38 -12.90 17.16
C GLU A 209 17.53 -12.01 15.91
N SER A 210 18.11 -10.81 16.04
CA SER A 210 18.34 -9.91 14.92
C SER A 210 19.34 -10.50 13.92
N MET A 211 19.01 -10.40 12.64
CA MET A 211 19.86 -10.82 11.52
C MET A 211 20.79 -9.69 11.04
N ILE A 212 20.73 -8.53 11.70
CA ILE A 212 21.59 -7.36 11.48
C ILE A 212 22.22 -6.89 12.79
N THR A 213 23.28 -6.11 12.65
CA THR A 213 24.00 -5.46 13.74
C THR A 213 23.91 -3.92 13.66
N PRO A 214 24.18 -3.19 14.76
CA PRO A 214 24.25 -1.74 14.74
C PRO A 214 25.29 -1.19 13.73
N ALA A 215 26.33 -1.95 13.42
CA ALA A 215 27.36 -1.55 12.47
C ALA A 215 26.88 -1.59 11.00
N GLU A 216 25.86 -2.38 10.70
CA GLU A 216 25.30 -2.52 9.35
C GLU A 216 24.16 -1.53 9.07
N THR A 217 23.60 -0.91 10.11
CA THR A 217 22.42 -0.05 10.02
C THR A 217 22.63 1.26 10.78
N SER A 218 21.78 1.55 11.77
CA SER A 218 21.93 2.66 12.70
C SER A 218 22.80 2.23 13.88
N SER A 219 23.85 3.01 14.15
CA SER A 219 24.86 2.72 15.18
C SER A 219 24.32 2.54 16.62
N GLY A 220 23.06 2.91 16.89
CA GLY A 220 22.47 2.84 18.22
C GLY A 220 23.11 3.83 19.20
N THR A 221 23.76 4.89 18.72
CA THR A 221 24.53 5.82 19.56
C THR A 221 23.70 7.01 20.07
N SER A 222 22.52 7.25 19.50
CA SER A 222 21.62 8.33 19.93
C SER A 222 20.15 7.97 19.72
N SER A 223 19.25 8.70 20.38
CA SER A 223 17.80 8.54 20.21
C SER A 223 17.31 8.87 18.80
N SER A 224 18.12 9.59 18.01
CA SER A 224 17.84 9.92 16.60
C SER A 224 18.48 8.92 15.62
N SER A 225 19.32 8.02 16.10
CA SER A 225 19.88 6.89 15.35
C SER A 225 19.84 5.61 16.22
N PRO A 226 18.66 5.23 16.73
CA PRO A 226 18.51 4.03 17.55
C PRO A 226 18.64 2.77 16.69
N PHE A 227 19.18 1.70 17.24
CA PHE A 227 19.28 0.40 16.58
C PHE A 227 17.92 -0.29 16.51
N ASP A 228 17.47 -0.58 15.30
CA ASP A 228 16.20 -1.26 15.04
C ASP A 228 16.44 -2.76 14.81
N ALA A 229 16.37 -3.56 15.88
CA ALA A 229 16.74 -4.97 15.80
C ALA A 229 15.63 -5.89 15.29
N VAL A 230 14.37 -5.44 15.26
CA VAL A 230 13.22 -6.31 14.94
C VAL A 230 12.37 -5.77 13.81
N HIS A 231 12.00 -4.49 13.85
CA HIS A 231 11.18 -3.82 12.83
C HIS A 231 9.83 -4.52 12.55
N ILE A 232 8.80 -4.22 13.36
CA ILE A 232 7.45 -4.75 13.15
C ILE A 232 6.78 -4.08 11.97
N ASN A 233 6.45 -4.84 10.93
CA ASN A 233 5.79 -4.28 9.75
C ASN A 233 4.38 -4.80 9.49
N SER A 234 3.93 -5.80 10.24
CA SER A 234 2.54 -6.28 10.17
C SER A 234 2.12 -7.02 11.42
N VAL A 235 0.84 -6.89 11.77
CA VAL A 235 0.20 -7.60 12.87
C VAL A 235 -1.21 -8.02 12.46
N ASP A 236 -1.52 -9.30 12.59
CA ASP A 236 -2.86 -9.87 12.41
C ASP A 236 -3.32 -10.58 13.68
N LYS A 237 -4.61 -10.89 13.78
CA LYS A 237 -5.21 -11.59 14.93
C LYS A 237 -5.89 -12.87 14.48
N ASP A 238 -5.54 -13.99 15.13
CA ASP A 238 -6.16 -15.28 14.83
C ASP A 238 -7.56 -15.41 15.44
N THR A 239 -8.22 -16.53 15.16
CA THR A 239 -9.56 -16.84 15.67
C THR A 239 -9.59 -17.13 17.18
N ASP A 240 -8.47 -17.47 17.78
CA ASP A 240 -8.32 -17.69 19.23
C ASP A 240 -8.04 -16.36 19.97
N GLY A 241 -7.82 -15.28 19.21
CA GLY A 241 -7.55 -13.94 19.68
C GLY A 241 -6.07 -13.65 19.92
N HIS A 242 -5.15 -14.54 19.56
CA HIS A 242 -3.71 -14.32 19.61
C HIS A 242 -3.22 -13.52 18.40
N TYR A 243 -2.05 -12.89 18.52
CA TYR A 243 -1.51 -12.03 17.46
C TYR A 243 -0.45 -12.75 16.65
N LEU A 244 -0.43 -12.53 15.34
CA LEU A 244 0.68 -12.87 14.44
C LEU A 244 1.43 -11.59 14.13
N VAL A 245 2.70 -11.52 14.51
CA VAL A 245 3.55 -10.33 14.38
C VAL A 245 4.70 -10.66 13.43
N SER A 246 4.92 -9.84 12.42
CA SER A 246 6.07 -9.96 11.51
C SER A 246 7.23 -9.12 12.00
N GLY A 247 8.40 -9.74 12.24
CA GLY A 247 9.67 -9.06 12.48
C GLY A 247 10.55 -9.11 11.24
N ARG A 248 10.73 -7.96 10.58
CA ARG A 248 11.48 -7.85 9.33
C ARG A 248 12.96 -8.15 9.52
N HIS A 249 13.58 -7.63 10.57
CA HIS A 249 15.03 -7.74 10.80
C HIS A 249 15.43 -9.05 11.50
N THR A 250 14.45 -9.84 11.95
CA THR A 250 14.64 -11.17 12.52
C THR A 250 14.29 -12.29 11.53
N TRP A 251 13.75 -11.95 10.34
CA TRP A 251 13.19 -12.88 9.37
C TRP A 251 12.20 -13.87 9.98
N THR A 252 11.38 -13.40 10.92
CA THR A 252 10.59 -14.26 11.81
C THR A 252 9.16 -13.76 11.95
N LEU A 253 8.21 -14.69 11.91
CA LEU A 253 6.84 -14.48 12.35
C LEU A 253 6.66 -15.00 13.78
N TYR A 254 6.00 -14.23 14.62
CA TYR A 254 5.77 -14.53 16.04
C TYR A 254 4.29 -14.70 16.30
N LYS A 255 3.88 -15.80 16.93
CA LYS A 255 2.54 -15.90 17.52
C LYS A 255 2.60 -15.47 18.98
N VAL A 256 1.90 -14.40 19.33
CA VAL A 256 1.92 -13.75 20.64
C VAL A 256 0.60 -14.01 21.36
N ASN A 257 0.70 -14.46 22.61
CA ASN A 257 -0.45 -14.69 23.46
C ASN A 257 -1.08 -13.37 23.90
N ALA A 258 -2.32 -13.11 23.48
CA ALA A 258 -3.05 -11.88 23.77
C ALA A 258 -3.46 -11.68 25.25
N THR A 259 -3.23 -12.65 26.13
CA THR A 259 -3.52 -12.51 27.56
C THR A 259 -2.32 -12.01 28.34
N ASN A 260 -1.13 -12.54 28.06
CA ASN A 260 0.06 -12.30 28.87
C ASN A 260 1.27 -11.76 28.08
N GLY A 261 1.20 -11.70 26.75
CA GLY A 261 2.29 -11.21 25.90
C GLY A 261 3.35 -12.25 25.56
N ASP A 262 3.26 -13.48 26.06
CA ASP A 262 4.26 -14.51 25.80
C ASP A 262 4.27 -14.92 24.32
N ILE A 263 5.46 -15.14 23.78
CA ILE A 263 5.62 -15.73 22.44
C ILE A 263 5.29 -17.22 22.53
N ILE A 264 4.21 -17.64 21.86
CA ILE A 264 3.76 -19.03 21.76
C ILE A 264 4.71 -19.83 20.85
N TRP A 265 5.05 -19.26 19.69
CA TRP A 265 6.00 -19.84 18.76
C TRP A 265 6.63 -18.79 17.84
N ARG A 266 7.73 -19.19 17.19
CA ARG A 266 8.47 -18.46 16.17
C ARG A 266 8.51 -19.26 14.89
N LEU A 267 8.27 -18.66 13.73
CA LEU A 267 8.38 -19.30 12.43
C LEU A 267 9.37 -18.51 11.57
N GLY A 268 10.42 -19.17 11.09
CA GLY A 268 11.52 -18.51 10.37
C GLY A 268 12.66 -18.08 11.30
N GLY A 269 13.62 -17.34 10.72
CA GLY A 269 14.79 -16.82 11.42
C GLY A 269 15.69 -17.87 12.07
N ASN A 270 16.53 -17.41 13.00
CA ASN A 270 17.53 -18.24 13.66
C ASN A 270 17.00 -19.00 14.89
N GLN A 271 15.76 -18.74 15.34
CA GLN A 271 15.10 -19.38 16.49
C GLN A 271 13.75 -20.04 16.13
N SER A 272 13.59 -20.52 14.89
CA SER A 272 12.34 -21.15 14.45
C SER A 272 11.94 -22.31 15.38
N SER A 273 10.67 -22.30 15.80
CA SER A 273 10.02 -23.40 16.52
C SER A 273 9.59 -24.53 15.59
N PHE A 274 9.72 -24.34 14.28
CA PHE A 274 9.25 -25.27 13.25
C PHE A 274 10.37 -25.67 12.29
N LYS A 275 10.33 -26.93 11.87
CA LYS A 275 11.15 -27.44 10.77
C LYS A 275 10.49 -27.13 9.42
N ASN A 276 11.21 -26.45 8.53
CA ASN A 276 10.80 -26.30 7.14
C ASN A 276 10.85 -27.66 6.42
N THR A 277 9.77 -28.07 5.76
CA THR A 277 9.68 -29.34 5.01
C THR A 277 9.73 -29.18 3.48
N THR A 278 9.80 -27.95 2.96
CA THR A 278 9.88 -27.65 1.52
C THR A 278 10.93 -26.57 1.24
N ALA A 279 11.75 -26.74 0.19
CA ALA A 279 12.90 -25.85 -0.06
C ALA A 279 12.53 -24.36 -0.12
N ASP A 280 11.40 -24.03 -0.76
CA ASP A 280 11.03 -22.64 -1.09
C ASP A 280 10.10 -21.99 -0.04
N ALA A 281 9.90 -22.62 1.13
CA ALA A 281 9.04 -22.08 2.20
C ALA A 281 9.69 -20.97 3.03
N SER A 282 11.01 -20.81 2.93
CA SER A 282 11.74 -19.72 3.60
C SER A 282 11.32 -18.37 3.03
N PHE A 283 11.49 -17.32 3.83
CA PHE A 283 11.23 -15.93 3.47
C PHE A 283 12.21 -15.03 4.20
N PHE A 284 12.46 -13.85 3.64
CA PHE A 284 13.50 -12.93 4.08
C PHE A 284 13.01 -11.49 3.95
N TRP A 285 13.28 -10.68 4.98
CA TRP A 285 12.90 -9.26 5.03
C TRP A 285 11.41 -9.00 4.85
N GLN A 286 10.59 -9.98 5.21
CA GLN A 286 9.20 -10.16 4.81
C GLN A 286 8.24 -9.10 5.34
N HIS A 287 7.14 -8.87 4.61
CA HIS A 287 6.03 -8.00 4.98
C HIS A 287 4.67 -8.71 4.96
N ASP A 288 3.66 -8.02 5.51
CA ASP A 288 2.23 -8.33 5.41
C ASP A 288 1.87 -9.79 5.74
N ALA A 289 2.35 -10.26 6.90
CA ALA A 289 2.01 -11.58 7.40
C ALA A 289 0.57 -11.60 7.92
N ARG A 290 -0.29 -12.44 7.33
CA ARG A 290 -1.71 -12.53 7.67
C ARG A 290 -2.16 -13.96 7.85
N TRP A 291 -3.09 -14.20 8.77
CA TRP A 291 -3.79 -15.48 8.87
C TRP A 291 -4.73 -15.68 7.69
N ARG A 292 -4.72 -16.90 7.14
CA ARG A 292 -5.53 -17.36 6.01
C ARG A 292 -6.28 -18.65 6.36
N GLY A 293 -6.83 -18.68 7.58
CA GLY A 293 -7.42 -19.86 8.20
C GLY A 293 -6.82 -20.09 9.58
N THR A 294 -6.98 -21.30 10.11
CA THR A 294 -6.50 -21.67 11.44
C THR A 294 -5.04 -22.10 11.47
N ASP A 295 -4.50 -22.54 10.34
CA ASP A 295 -3.18 -23.18 10.22
C ASP A 295 -2.38 -22.66 9.02
N THR A 296 -2.88 -21.65 8.31
CA THR A 296 -2.25 -21.14 7.09
C THR A 296 -2.00 -19.65 7.25
N VAL A 297 -0.83 -19.18 6.84
CA VAL A 297 -0.48 -17.76 6.78
C VAL A 297 -0.09 -17.37 5.36
N SER A 298 -0.42 -16.15 4.95
CA SER A 298 0.22 -15.52 3.80
C SER A 298 1.33 -14.60 4.26
N VAL A 299 2.39 -14.46 3.46
CA VAL A 299 3.51 -13.55 3.72
C VAL A 299 4.04 -13.03 2.40
N PHE A 300 4.39 -11.74 2.34
CA PHE A 300 5.15 -11.18 1.23
C PHE A 300 6.65 -11.37 1.53
N ASP A 301 7.33 -12.16 0.72
CA ASP A 301 8.77 -12.36 0.79
C ASP A 301 9.46 -11.32 -0.10
N ASP A 302 9.94 -10.25 0.51
CA ASP A 302 10.70 -9.19 -0.16
C ASP A 302 11.93 -9.76 -0.85
N GLY A 303 12.69 -10.61 -0.14
CA GLY A 303 13.87 -11.28 -0.68
C GLY A 303 15.12 -10.40 -0.74
N ALA A 304 15.05 -9.13 -0.34
CA ALA A 304 16.18 -8.22 -0.29
C ALA A 304 15.97 -7.08 0.72
N ALA A 305 17.07 -6.39 1.04
CA ALA A 305 17.05 -5.18 1.84
C ALA A 305 18.16 -4.22 1.42
N THR A 306 17.96 -2.93 1.68
CA THR A 306 19.04 -1.94 1.70
C THR A 306 19.36 -1.61 3.15
N LEU A 307 20.61 -1.83 3.55
CA LEU A 307 21.15 -1.47 4.86
C LEU A 307 22.09 -0.26 4.75
N GLY A 308 22.54 0.27 5.88
CA GLY A 308 23.49 1.38 5.99
C GLY A 308 22.96 2.57 6.78
N ASP A 309 23.85 3.52 7.07
CA ASP A 309 23.57 4.74 7.84
C ASP A 309 23.04 5.92 6.99
N GLY A 310 22.64 5.63 5.74
CA GLY A 310 22.22 6.63 4.76
C GLY A 310 23.36 7.28 3.96
N THR A 311 24.65 7.02 4.30
CA THR A 311 25.79 7.57 3.54
C THR A 311 26.34 6.60 2.50
N THR A 312 26.34 5.29 2.80
CA THR A 312 26.79 4.23 1.88
C THR A 312 25.84 3.03 1.98
N PRO A 313 24.78 2.96 1.15
CA PRO A 313 23.82 1.87 1.23
C PRO A 313 24.46 0.54 0.80
N ALA A 314 24.25 -0.50 1.59
CA ALA A 314 24.62 -1.88 1.29
C ALA A 314 23.38 -2.66 0.87
N ILE A 315 23.37 -3.16 -0.36
CA ILE A 315 22.26 -3.97 -0.88
C ILE A 315 22.53 -5.44 -0.53
N ILE A 316 21.57 -6.07 0.14
CA ILE A 316 21.55 -7.50 0.43
C ILE A 316 20.45 -8.13 -0.41
N ILE A 317 20.82 -9.12 -1.21
CA ILE A 317 19.88 -9.92 -2.01
C ILE A 317 19.95 -11.35 -1.49
N THR A 318 18.81 -11.85 -1.02
CA THR A 318 18.65 -13.23 -0.52
C THR A 318 17.89 -14.09 -1.51
N GLU A 319 16.93 -13.50 -2.25
CA GLU A 319 16.15 -14.17 -3.29
C GLU A 319 16.27 -13.45 -4.64
N PRO A 320 16.15 -14.15 -5.78
CA PRO A 320 16.26 -13.54 -7.11
C PRO A 320 15.08 -12.62 -7.47
N TYR A 321 13.95 -12.77 -6.78
CA TYR A 321 12.73 -11.99 -6.95
C TYR A 321 11.92 -12.01 -5.65
N SER A 322 11.06 -11.02 -5.44
CA SER A 322 10.07 -11.09 -4.36
C SER A 322 8.95 -12.06 -4.72
N SER A 323 8.26 -12.61 -3.74
CA SER A 323 7.08 -13.44 -4.00
C SER A 323 6.06 -13.36 -2.88
N GLY A 324 4.78 -13.50 -3.22
CA GLY A 324 3.78 -13.83 -2.21
C GLY A 324 3.85 -15.32 -1.89
N LYS A 325 3.76 -15.71 -0.62
CA LYS A 325 3.74 -17.12 -0.22
C LYS A 325 2.53 -17.42 0.65
N LYS A 326 1.94 -18.61 0.48
CA LYS A 326 1.03 -19.23 1.46
C LYS A 326 1.77 -20.37 2.14
N LEU A 327 1.88 -20.32 3.45
CA LEU A 327 2.57 -21.31 4.26
C LEU A 327 1.57 -22.02 5.17
N GLN A 328 1.61 -23.35 5.18
CA GLN A 328 0.85 -24.15 6.14
C GLN A 328 1.73 -24.48 7.33
N ILE A 329 1.18 -24.32 8.53
CA ILE A 329 1.84 -24.49 9.81
C ILE A 329 1.19 -25.66 10.53
N ASN A 330 2.00 -26.67 10.86
CA ASN A 330 1.56 -27.77 11.70
C ASN A 330 2.13 -27.59 13.11
N GLU A 331 1.34 -27.00 14.00
CA GLU A 331 1.72 -26.73 15.40
C GLU A 331 2.00 -28.00 16.22
N GLN A 332 1.38 -29.14 15.87
CA GLN A 332 1.58 -30.41 16.56
C GLN A 332 2.87 -31.10 16.11
N ALA A 333 3.09 -31.18 14.79
CA ALA A 333 4.28 -31.77 14.21
C ALA A 333 5.51 -30.86 14.29
N LYS A 334 5.31 -29.57 14.61
CA LYS A 334 6.34 -28.52 14.57
C LYS A 334 7.02 -28.47 13.20
N THR A 335 6.21 -28.46 12.16
CA THR A 335 6.66 -28.28 10.76
C THR A 335 5.91 -27.15 10.09
N TYR A 336 6.49 -26.61 9.02
CA TYR A 336 5.78 -25.74 8.09
C TYR A 336 6.24 -26.00 6.65
N GLU A 337 5.35 -25.75 5.70
CA GLU A 337 5.60 -25.96 4.28
C GLU A 337 4.96 -24.89 3.40
N LEU A 338 5.49 -24.75 2.19
CA LEU A 338 4.93 -23.90 1.15
C LEU A 338 3.72 -24.61 0.53
N VAL A 339 2.57 -23.95 0.58
CA VAL A 339 1.35 -24.38 -0.10
C VAL A 339 1.33 -23.83 -1.52
N GLU A 340 1.66 -22.55 -1.66
CA GLU A 340 1.59 -21.85 -2.95
C GLU A 340 2.52 -20.64 -2.98
N GLN A 341 3.07 -20.33 -4.15
CA GLN A 341 3.93 -19.17 -4.38
C GLN A 341 3.41 -18.32 -5.56
N PHE A 342 3.28 -17.02 -5.33
CA PHE A 342 2.79 -16.03 -6.28
C PHE A 342 3.96 -15.19 -6.79
N ILE A 343 4.39 -15.49 -8.01
CA ILE A 343 5.59 -14.92 -8.66
C ILE A 343 5.23 -13.65 -9.44
N PRO A 344 6.08 -12.60 -9.42
CA PRO A 344 5.86 -11.37 -10.20
C PRO A 344 5.72 -11.62 -11.70
N SER A 345 4.95 -10.75 -12.36
CA SER A 345 4.84 -10.72 -13.82
C SER A 345 4.91 -9.27 -14.32
N PRO A 346 5.99 -8.89 -15.03
CA PRO A 346 7.13 -9.71 -15.45
C PRO A 346 7.97 -10.21 -14.25
N GLU A 347 8.70 -11.31 -14.40
CA GLU A 347 9.69 -11.71 -13.40
C GLU A 347 10.80 -10.65 -13.33
N CYS A 348 10.99 -10.06 -12.16
CA CYS A 348 11.85 -8.91 -11.92
C CYS A 348 12.51 -9.02 -10.55
N GLY A 349 13.58 -8.23 -10.36
CA GLY A 349 14.40 -8.28 -9.14
C GLY A 349 13.60 -8.01 -7.87
N PRO A 350 14.13 -8.40 -6.70
CA PRO A 350 13.43 -8.31 -5.43
C PRO A 350 13.19 -6.86 -5.02
N SER A 351 12.11 -6.67 -4.28
CA SER A 351 11.75 -5.46 -3.56
C SER A 351 12.58 -5.37 -2.29
N PHE A 352 12.95 -4.16 -1.91
CA PHE A 352 13.84 -3.94 -0.78
C PHE A 352 13.09 -3.68 0.51
N ALA A 353 11.81 -3.32 0.42
CA ALA A 353 10.93 -3.08 1.54
C ALA A 353 9.48 -3.05 1.06
N GLU A 354 8.57 -2.99 2.04
CA GLU A 354 7.14 -2.82 1.86
C GLU A 354 6.47 -4.02 1.16
N GLY A 355 5.30 -3.84 0.54
CA GLY A 355 4.59 -4.89 -0.19
C GLY A 355 3.55 -5.64 0.64
N SER A 356 2.69 -6.39 -0.08
CA SER A 356 1.54 -7.06 0.51
C SER A 356 1.09 -8.29 -0.27
N VAL A 357 0.39 -9.21 0.42
CA VAL A 357 -0.33 -10.35 -0.17
C VAL A 357 -1.76 -10.37 0.38
N GLY A 358 -2.70 -9.81 -0.38
CA GLY A 358 -4.12 -9.81 -0.05
C GLY A 358 -4.88 -10.96 -0.70
N VAL A 359 -5.74 -11.65 0.04
CA VAL A 359 -6.61 -12.72 -0.49
C VAL A 359 -8.06 -12.24 -0.56
N TYR A 360 -8.64 -12.22 -1.75
CA TYR A 360 -9.97 -11.68 -2.05
C TYR A 360 -10.81 -12.73 -2.78
N GLY A 361 -11.42 -13.64 -2.02
CA GLY A 361 -12.17 -14.76 -2.59
C GLY A 361 -11.26 -15.69 -3.39
N SER A 362 -11.50 -15.80 -4.70
CA SER A 362 -10.70 -16.63 -5.62
C SER A 362 -9.46 -15.91 -6.18
N GLN A 363 -9.15 -14.70 -5.71
CA GLN A 363 -8.04 -13.90 -6.20
C GLN A 363 -7.00 -13.65 -5.08
N VAL A 364 -5.73 -13.58 -5.47
CA VAL A 364 -4.64 -13.12 -4.61
C VAL A 364 -3.99 -11.92 -5.26
N VAL A 365 -3.95 -10.79 -4.57
CA VAL A 365 -3.28 -9.57 -5.02
C VAL A 365 -1.93 -9.49 -4.33
N VAL A 366 -0.88 -9.35 -5.12
CA VAL A 366 0.47 -9.10 -4.62
C VAL A 366 0.89 -7.70 -5.02
N SER A 367 1.30 -6.91 -4.03
CA SER A 367 1.95 -5.61 -4.23
C SER A 367 3.42 -5.73 -3.90
N TYR A 368 4.26 -5.10 -4.72
CA TYR A 368 5.71 -5.25 -4.63
C TYR A 368 6.42 -4.07 -3.97
N GLY A 369 5.70 -3.31 -3.14
CA GLY A 369 6.31 -2.36 -2.20
C GLY A 369 7.14 -1.27 -2.88
N SER A 370 8.44 -1.27 -2.53
CA SER A 370 9.49 -0.44 -3.14
C SER A 370 9.55 -0.48 -4.68
N ASN A 371 8.94 -1.49 -5.28
CA ASN A 371 8.68 -1.58 -6.72
C ASN A 371 7.17 -1.42 -6.98
N PRO A 372 6.75 -0.50 -7.87
CA PRO A 372 5.36 -0.06 -7.97
C PRO A 372 4.47 -1.01 -8.78
N TRP A 373 4.67 -2.33 -8.64
CA TRP A 373 3.93 -3.36 -9.36
C TRP A 373 2.78 -3.91 -8.53
N ILE A 374 1.76 -4.36 -9.25
CA ILE A 374 0.63 -5.10 -8.70
C ILE A 374 0.37 -6.27 -9.62
N THR A 375 0.27 -7.47 -9.06
CA THR A 375 -0.24 -8.65 -9.77
C THR A 375 -1.50 -9.16 -9.10
N VAL A 376 -2.40 -9.73 -9.90
CA VAL A 376 -3.54 -10.51 -9.41
C VAL A 376 -3.39 -11.92 -9.94
N HIS A 377 -3.49 -12.89 -9.02
CA HIS A 377 -3.37 -14.31 -9.29
C HIS A 377 -4.69 -15.01 -9.01
N ASP A 378 -4.94 -16.09 -9.73
CA ASP A 378 -5.91 -17.09 -9.32
C ASP A 378 -5.42 -17.76 -8.01
N ALA A 379 -6.27 -17.78 -6.99
CA ALA A 379 -5.88 -18.23 -5.65
C ALA A 379 -5.59 -19.73 -5.52
N THR A 380 -5.98 -20.53 -6.53
CA THR A 380 -5.88 -21.99 -6.54
C THR A 380 -4.76 -22.49 -7.44
N THR A 381 -4.52 -21.80 -8.55
CA THR A 381 -3.55 -22.20 -9.58
C THR A 381 -2.30 -21.31 -9.61
N ALA A 382 -2.29 -20.23 -8.84
CA ALA A 382 -1.29 -19.15 -8.85
C ALA A 382 -1.05 -18.47 -10.22
N GLN A 383 -1.86 -18.77 -11.22
CA GLN A 383 -1.75 -18.14 -12.54
C GLN A 383 -2.02 -16.64 -12.43
N VAL A 384 -1.16 -15.85 -13.06
CA VAL A 384 -1.36 -14.40 -13.18
C VAL A 384 -2.57 -14.15 -14.06
N LEU A 385 -3.54 -13.41 -13.54
CA LEU A 385 -4.74 -12.93 -14.23
C LEU A 385 -4.60 -11.46 -14.66
N TYR A 386 -3.78 -10.71 -13.93
CA TYR A 386 -3.59 -9.28 -14.17
C TYR A 386 -2.21 -8.86 -13.67
N SER A 387 -1.55 -7.96 -14.39
CA SER A 387 -0.41 -7.23 -13.87
C SER A 387 -0.36 -5.79 -14.36
N ALA A 388 0.03 -4.90 -13.47
CA ALA A 388 0.10 -3.48 -13.74
C ALA A 388 1.23 -2.81 -12.94
N VAL A 389 1.59 -1.60 -13.37
CA VAL A 389 2.58 -0.75 -12.72
C VAL A 389 2.02 0.66 -12.53
N ILE A 390 2.29 1.28 -11.39
CA ILE A 390 1.94 2.68 -11.17
C ILE A 390 2.94 3.56 -11.92
N GLY A 391 2.44 4.42 -12.81
CA GLY A 391 3.26 5.25 -13.69
C GLY A 391 3.67 4.56 -14.99
N PRO A 392 4.56 5.18 -15.78
CA PRO A 392 4.93 4.71 -17.11
C PRO A 392 5.84 3.47 -17.06
N ASN A 393 5.65 2.57 -18.02
CA ASN A 393 6.42 1.32 -18.18
C ASN A 393 7.83 1.50 -18.80
N ASN A 394 8.36 2.73 -18.87
CA ASN A 394 9.58 3.06 -19.60
C ASN A 394 10.82 3.28 -18.70
N SER A 395 10.68 3.14 -17.39
CA SER A 395 11.75 3.29 -16.42
C SER A 395 12.21 1.93 -15.87
N SER A 396 13.41 1.87 -15.28
CA SER A 396 13.83 0.69 -14.51
C SER A 396 12.79 0.45 -13.43
N LEU A 397 12.00 -0.59 -13.65
CA LEU A 397 10.92 -1.00 -12.76
C LEU A 397 11.46 -1.42 -11.38
N TRP A 398 12.72 -1.86 -11.35
CA TRP A 398 13.46 -2.19 -10.14
C TRP A 398 14.22 -0.96 -9.62
N GLN A 399 14.01 -0.59 -8.35
CA GLN A 399 14.55 0.64 -7.73
C GLN A 399 14.25 1.91 -8.55
N GLY A 400 12.98 2.03 -8.95
CA GLY A 400 12.48 3.17 -9.70
C GLY A 400 12.31 4.43 -8.85
N ALA A 401 11.88 5.51 -9.50
CA ALA A 401 11.55 6.77 -8.83
C ALA A 401 10.12 6.80 -8.23
N ILE A 402 9.40 5.67 -8.33
CA ILE A 402 8.05 5.49 -7.81
C ILE A 402 8.09 4.25 -6.91
N SER A 403 7.53 4.38 -5.70
CA SER A 403 7.28 3.30 -4.75
C SER A 403 5.79 3.24 -4.42
N ASN A 404 5.35 2.15 -3.82
CA ASN A 404 4.03 2.06 -3.22
C ASN A 404 4.03 1.10 -2.03
N TYR A 405 3.69 1.60 -0.84
CA TYR A 405 3.75 0.81 0.39
C TYR A 405 3.01 -0.53 0.29
N ARG A 406 1.70 -0.49 0.00
CA ARG A 406 0.87 -1.68 -0.22
C ARG A 406 -0.21 -1.39 -1.24
N ALA A 407 -0.73 -2.44 -1.85
CA ALA A 407 -1.96 -2.37 -2.63
C ALA A 407 -3.01 -3.30 -2.04
N TYR A 408 -4.24 -2.80 -1.96
CA TYR A 408 -5.40 -3.58 -1.59
C TYR A 408 -6.44 -3.57 -2.68
N GLN A 409 -7.40 -4.49 -2.58
CA GLN A 409 -8.49 -4.63 -3.52
C GLN A 409 -9.84 -4.53 -2.80
N THR A 410 -10.79 -3.88 -3.45
CA THR A 410 -12.21 -3.97 -3.13
C THR A 410 -13.01 -4.00 -4.43
N THR A 411 -14.34 -4.03 -4.34
CA THR A 411 -15.21 -3.94 -5.51
C THR A 411 -16.15 -2.73 -5.42
N THR A 412 -16.67 -2.29 -6.56
CA THR A 412 -17.72 -1.26 -6.64
C THR A 412 -19.02 -1.65 -5.94
N SER A 413 -19.21 -2.94 -5.60
CA SER A 413 -20.35 -3.41 -4.79
C SER A 413 -20.06 -3.40 -3.28
N GLN A 414 -18.78 -3.52 -2.88
CA GLN A 414 -18.37 -3.41 -1.48
C GLN A 414 -18.17 -1.95 -1.04
N PHE A 415 -17.65 -1.12 -1.93
CA PHE A 415 -17.44 0.31 -1.71
C PHE A 415 -18.11 1.14 -2.80
N VAL A 416 -19.25 1.76 -2.47
CA VAL A 416 -20.01 2.58 -3.42
C VAL A 416 -19.67 4.05 -3.20
N GLY A 417 -18.67 4.56 -3.93
CA GLY A 417 -18.24 5.95 -3.85
C GLY A 417 -19.34 6.93 -4.27
N LYS A 418 -19.74 7.79 -3.32
CA LYS A 418 -20.85 8.78 -3.41
C LYS A 418 -20.33 10.17 -3.00
N PRO A 419 -19.39 10.76 -3.76
CA PRO A 419 -18.78 12.03 -3.39
C PRO A 419 -19.83 13.14 -3.22
N LYS A 420 -19.64 14.00 -2.22
CA LYS A 420 -20.52 15.18 -1.99
C LYS A 420 -20.34 16.28 -3.05
N THR A 421 -19.25 16.23 -3.81
CA THR A 421 -18.99 17.16 -4.91
C THR A 421 -19.95 16.90 -6.07
N SER A 422 -20.16 17.92 -6.91
CA SER A 422 -20.80 17.75 -8.21
C SER A 422 -19.75 17.30 -9.25
N PRO A 423 -20.16 16.65 -10.35
CA PRO A 423 -19.24 16.39 -11.45
C PRO A 423 -18.65 17.71 -12.00
N SER A 424 -17.39 17.67 -12.39
CA SER A 424 -16.66 18.80 -12.97
C SER A 424 -16.80 18.83 -14.48
N VAL A 425 -16.73 20.03 -15.07
CA VAL A 425 -16.86 20.23 -16.52
C VAL A 425 -15.87 21.26 -17.04
N ALA A 426 -15.34 21.03 -18.24
CA ALA A 426 -14.55 22.00 -18.99
C ALA A 426 -14.95 21.97 -20.47
N VAL A 427 -14.76 23.10 -21.16
CA VAL A 427 -14.95 23.20 -22.62
C VAL A 427 -13.63 23.63 -23.25
N VAL A 428 -13.10 22.80 -24.13
CA VAL A 428 -11.85 23.07 -24.84
C VAL A 428 -12.06 22.80 -26.32
N SER A 429 -11.85 23.83 -27.15
CA SER A 429 -11.94 23.74 -28.61
C SER A 429 -13.24 23.10 -29.13
N GLY A 430 -14.39 23.40 -28.48
CA GLY A 430 -15.69 22.85 -28.87
C GLY A 430 -15.89 21.37 -28.51
N THR A 431 -15.13 20.86 -27.54
CA THR A 431 -15.33 19.57 -26.87
C THR A 431 -15.64 19.81 -25.40
N VAL A 432 -16.67 19.16 -24.88
CA VAL A 432 -17.03 19.20 -23.46
C VAL A 432 -16.39 18.00 -22.77
N TYR A 433 -15.61 18.26 -21.72
CA TYR A 433 -14.97 17.25 -20.89
C TYR A 433 -15.69 17.19 -19.55
N VAL A 434 -15.93 15.98 -19.04
CA VAL A 434 -16.60 15.76 -17.75
C VAL A 434 -15.90 14.67 -16.96
N SER A 435 -15.76 14.87 -15.66
CA SER A 435 -15.24 13.89 -14.70
C SER A 435 -15.97 14.02 -13.36
N TRP A 436 -15.94 12.97 -12.54
CA TRP A 436 -16.48 13.02 -11.18
C TRP A 436 -15.63 12.20 -10.22
N ASN A 437 -14.74 12.88 -9.49
CA ASN A 437 -13.78 12.27 -8.58
C ASN A 437 -14.49 11.46 -7.48
N GLY A 438 -14.34 10.13 -7.52
CA GLY A 438 -14.87 9.18 -6.56
C GLY A 438 -16.27 8.62 -6.86
N ALA A 439 -16.98 9.08 -7.89
CA ALA A 439 -18.32 8.56 -8.16
C ALA A 439 -18.26 7.20 -8.91
N THR A 440 -18.52 6.09 -8.20
CA THR A 440 -18.37 4.74 -8.78
C THR A 440 -19.58 4.24 -9.55
N GLN A 441 -20.75 4.89 -9.41
CA GLN A 441 -21.99 4.44 -10.06
C GLN A 441 -22.28 5.11 -11.41
N VAL A 442 -21.42 6.02 -11.87
CA VAL A 442 -21.63 6.72 -13.16
C VAL A 442 -21.39 5.77 -14.33
N ALA A 443 -22.44 5.49 -15.09
CA ALA A 443 -22.37 4.66 -16.29
C ALA A 443 -22.38 5.51 -17.57
N LYS A 444 -23.09 6.64 -17.57
CA LYS A 444 -23.30 7.50 -18.75
C LYS A 444 -23.28 8.98 -18.38
N TYR A 445 -23.03 9.81 -19.38
CA TYR A 445 -23.14 11.26 -19.30
C TYR A 445 -24.13 11.76 -20.35
N GLU A 446 -25.07 12.60 -19.94
CA GLU A 446 -26.04 13.26 -20.83
C GLU A 446 -25.75 14.75 -20.91
N LEU A 447 -25.52 15.25 -22.13
CA LEU A 447 -25.22 16.65 -22.42
C LEU A 447 -26.49 17.42 -22.71
N TYR A 448 -26.70 18.50 -21.95
CA TYR A 448 -27.76 19.47 -22.15
C TYR A 448 -27.19 20.79 -22.69
N THR A 449 -27.98 21.50 -23.49
CA THR A 449 -27.67 22.82 -24.04
C THR A 449 -28.81 23.83 -23.83
N GLY A 450 -28.47 25.11 -23.79
CA GLY A 450 -29.41 26.22 -23.66
C GLY A 450 -28.85 27.56 -24.14
N LYS A 451 -29.75 28.53 -24.34
CA LYS A 451 -29.39 29.90 -24.77
C LYS A 451 -28.93 30.78 -23.61
N SER A 452 -29.19 30.37 -22.37
CA SER A 452 -28.80 31.09 -21.15
C SER A 452 -28.53 30.11 -20.02
N THR A 453 -27.92 30.59 -18.94
CA THR A 453 -27.64 29.78 -17.74
C THR A 453 -28.88 29.18 -17.08
N SER A 454 -30.06 29.79 -17.27
CA SER A 454 -31.34 29.31 -16.72
C SER A 454 -32.15 28.44 -17.68
N THR A 455 -31.70 28.25 -18.93
CA THR A 455 -32.47 27.56 -19.99
C THR A 455 -31.73 26.38 -20.62
N VAL A 456 -30.82 25.75 -19.87
CA VAL A 456 -30.10 24.53 -20.28
C VAL A 456 -30.99 23.29 -20.09
N THR A 457 -31.99 23.15 -20.98
CA THR A 457 -33.03 22.12 -20.88
C THR A 457 -33.05 21.16 -22.07
N THR A 458 -32.36 21.47 -23.16
CA THR A 458 -32.37 20.65 -24.37
C THR A 458 -31.32 19.55 -24.26
N SER A 459 -31.75 18.29 -24.08
CA SER A 459 -30.84 17.15 -24.19
C SER A 459 -30.35 17.01 -25.63
N LEU A 460 -29.03 16.99 -25.80
CA LEU A 460 -28.38 16.88 -27.11
C LEU A 460 -27.96 15.44 -27.41
N ARG A 461 -27.39 14.74 -26.42
CA ARG A 461 -26.92 13.36 -26.54
C ARG A 461 -26.54 12.75 -25.20
N THR A 462 -26.54 11.43 -25.15
CA THR A 462 -25.98 10.62 -24.06
C THR A 462 -24.80 9.81 -24.57
N VAL A 463 -23.71 9.75 -23.80
CA VAL A 463 -22.52 8.93 -24.09
C VAL A 463 -22.19 8.03 -22.91
N SER A 464 -21.59 6.87 -23.16
CA SER A 464 -21.04 6.02 -22.09
C SER A 464 -19.81 6.66 -21.46
N LYS A 465 -19.61 6.45 -20.15
CA LYS A 465 -18.36 6.82 -19.47
C LYS A 465 -17.21 5.98 -20.05
N THR A 466 -16.11 6.62 -20.42
CA THR A 466 -14.95 5.95 -21.07
C THR A 466 -13.71 5.83 -20.18
N GLY A 467 -13.71 6.46 -19.00
CA GLY A 467 -12.58 6.51 -18.07
C GLY A 467 -12.86 7.50 -16.96
N PHE A 468 -11.83 8.05 -16.31
CA PHE A 468 -12.00 9.12 -15.31
C PHE A 468 -12.66 10.36 -15.93
N GLU A 469 -12.11 10.81 -17.06
CA GLU A 469 -12.64 11.90 -17.87
C GLU A 469 -13.27 11.36 -19.16
N THR A 470 -14.44 11.88 -19.51
CA THR A 470 -15.14 11.55 -20.75
C THR A 470 -15.23 12.79 -21.63
N ALA A 471 -14.82 12.67 -22.89
CA ALA A 471 -14.87 13.73 -23.89
C ALA A 471 -16.13 13.60 -24.75
N LEU A 472 -16.89 14.69 -24.85
CA LEU A 472 -18.09 14.80 -25.67
C LEU A 472 -17.78 15.73 -26.85
N SER A 473 -17.21 15.17 -27.92
CA SER A 473 -16.74 15.91 -29.10
C SER A 473 -17.85 16.42 -30.01
N GLY A 474 -17.52 17.39 -30.88
CA GLY A 474 -18.47 17.92 -31.88
C GLY A 474 -19.63 18.68 -31.24
N THR A 475 -19.33 19.53 -30.24
CA THR A 475 -20.36 20.40 -29.65
C THR A 475 -20.56 21.68 -30.45
N GLY A 476 -19.53 22.23 -31.11
CA GLY A 476 -19.65 23.55 -31.74
C GLY A 476 -20.01 24.64 -30.72
N SER A 477 -20.58 25.77 -31.15
CA SER A 477 -21.07 26.80 -30.23
C SER A 477 -22.51 26.47 -29.78
N LEU A 478 -22.64 25.92 -28.58
CA LEU A 478 -23.91 25.52 -27.96
C LEU A 478 -24.50 26.62 -27.04
N GLY A 479 -23.86 27.78 -26.95
CA GLY A 479 -24.22 28.82 -25.99
C GLY A 479 -23.82 28.43 -24.57
N TYR A 480 -24.69 27.68 -23.88
CA TYR A 480 -24.44 27.15 -22.54
C TYR A 480 -24.68 25.65 -22.50
N VAL A 481 -23.88 24.93 -21.70
CA VAL A 481 -23.98 23.49 -21.50
C VAL A 481 -23.97 23.10 -20.03
N GLN A 482 -24.61 21.96 -19.75
CA GLN A 482 -24.57 21.25 -18.49
C GLN A 482 -24.55 19.75 -18.77
N VAL A 483 -23.82 18.97 -17.97
CA VAL A 483 -23.78 17.53 -18.11
C VAL A 483 -24.44 16.88 -16.89
N ALA A 484 -25.33 15.92 -17.13
CA ALA A 484 -25.86 15.05 -16.09
C ALA A 484 -25.08 13.73 -16.07
N ALA A 485 -24.63 13.33 -14.89
CA ALA A 485 -24.07 12.00 -14.65
C ALA A 485 -25.21 11.04 -14.34
N LEU A 486 -25.26 9.92 -15.07
CA LEU A 486 -26.35 8.94 -15.00
C LEU A 486 -25.83 7.59 -14.51
N ALA A 487 -26.63 6.93 -13.68
CA ALA A 487 -26.43 5.53 -13.32
C ALA A 487 -26.80 4.58 -14.49
N ALA A 488 -26.51 3.28 -14.31
CA ALA A 488 -26.80 2.26 -15.33
C ALA A 488 -28.30 2.18 -15.69
N ASP A 489 -29.19 2.43 -14.72
CA ASP A 489 -30.64 2.44 -14.90
C ASP A 489 -31.19 3.76 -15.50
N GLY A 490 -30.32 4.74 -15.75
CA GLY A 490 -30.67 6.05 -16.30
C GLY A 490 -31.06 7.10 -15.26
N SER A 491 -31.04 6.77 -13.96
CA SER A 491 -31.27 7.76 -12.90
C SER A 491 -30.16 8.82 -12.87
N VAL A 492 -30.55 10.07 -12.60
CA VAL A 492 -29.60 11.20 -12.50
C VAL A 492 -28.94 11.16 -11.13
N LEU A 493 -27.62 11.00 -11.10
CA LEU A 493 -26.80 11.00 -9.89
C LEU A 493 -26.36 12.41 -9.50
N GLY A 494 -26.05 13.26 -10.49
CA GLY A 494 -25.57 14.62 -10.28
C GLY A 494 -25.49 15.40 -11.58
N LYS A 495 -25.32 16.72 -11.49
CA LYS A 495 -25.17 17.60 -12.64
C LYS A 495 -23.99 18.55 -12.44
N THR A 496 -23.31 18.88 -13.52
CA THR A 496 -22.21 19.84 -13.50
C THR A 496 -22.72 21.25 -13.25
N ALA A 497 -21.81 22.19 -13.01
CA ALA A 497 -22.11 23.61 -13.22
C ALA A 497 -22.52 23.86 -14.69
N VAL A 498 -23.25 24.95 -14.93
CA VAL A 498 -23.55 25.42 -16.28
C VAL A 498 -22.36 26.27 -16.77
N VAL A 499 -21.82 25.94 -17.94
CA VAL A 499 -20.67 26.66 -18.53
C VAL A 499 -20.98 27.12 -19.95
N SER A 500 -20.37 28.22 -20.38
CA SER A 500 -20.44 28.66 -21.78
C SER A 500 -19.52 27.83 -22.66
N THR A 501 -19.91 27.60 -23.91
CA THR A 501 -19.11 26.88 -24.92
C THR A 501 -18.40 27.77 -25.91
#